data_AF-A0A9D1L797-F1
#
_entry.id   AF-A0A9D1L797-F1
#
_cell.length_a   1.000
_cell.length_b   1.000
_cell.length_c   1.000
_cell.angle_alpha   90.00
_cell.angle_beta   90.00
_cell.angle_gamma   90.00
#
_symmetry.space_group_name_H-M   'P 1'
#
loop_
_entity.id
_entity.type
_entity.pdbx_description
1 polymer ?
#
loop_
_entity_poly.entity_id
_entity_poly.type
_entity_poly.pdbx_seq_one_letter_code
_entity_poly.pdbx_strand_id
1 'polypeptide(L)'
;MKKRFAVIVLSLCMVLALIPTAAFAADGDTIHVGGVALTGSEAEPAYALTDDSGSVTTEGAGESSYNIRWDGSTLTLNNATITQGYSQGYYIGAVTAISCGTDLKIELVGSNTVKGPALTDEGAAETSGIYSEGSITISGTGTLDVRGGDITKTTGDEFVQSYGLYSGEEGNITISSGTVNAFGGDIGTINGSASSSGISADGATVITGGKVTAAGGEITNNSG
;
A
#
# COMPACT_ATOMS: atom_id res chain seq x y z
N MET A 1 -27.65 -50.37 -32.09
CA MET A 1 -27.25 -48.94 -31.93
C MET A 1 -26.57 -48.62 -30.59
N LYS A 2 -26.73 -49.45 -29.53
CA LYS A 2 -26.17 -49.20 -28.18
C LYS A 2 -24.62 -49.20 -28.07
N LYS A 3 -23.91 -49.98 -28.90
CA LYS A 3 -22.43 -50.06 -28.85
C LYS A 3 -21.70 -48.84 -29.44
N ARG A 4 -22.37 -48.04 -30.29
CA ARG A 4 -21.78 -46.83 -30.90
C ARG A 4 -21.91 -45.59 -30.00
N PHE A 5 -22.89 -45.58 -29.09
CA PHE A 5 -23.06 -44.49 -28.13
C PHE A 5 -22.00 -44.52 -27.01
N ALA A 6 -21.61 -45.71 -26.52
CA ALA A 6 -20.62 -45.83 -25.46
C ALA A 6 -19.22 -45.34 -25.86
N VAL A 7 -18.84 -45.50 -27.13
CA VAL A 7 -17.54 -45.06 -27.66
C VAL A 7 -17.48 -43.54 -27.81
N ILE A 8 -18.59 -42.91 -28.21
CA ILE A 8 -18.67 -41.45 -28.33
C ILE A 8 -18.60 -40.79 -26.95
N VAL A 9 -19.25 -41.38 -25.93
CA VAL A 9 -19.20 -40.87 -24.55
C VAL A 9 -17.80 -41.02 -23.95
N LEU A 10 -17.13 -42.16 -24.15
CA LEU A 10 -15.77 -42.38 -23.64
C LEU A 10 -14.72 -41.50 -24.35
N SER A 11 -14.88 -41.30 -25.67
CA SER A 11 -14.07 -40.36 -26.46
C SER A 11 -14.25 -38.91 -26.01
N LEU A 12 -15.48 -38.51 -25.66
CA LEU A 12 -15.75 -37.15 -25.21
C LEU A 12 -15.17 -36.91 -23.80
N CYS A 13 -15.21 -37.92 -22.92
CA CYS A 13 -14.59 -37.84 -21.60
C CYS A 13 -13.06 -37.75 -21.64
N MET A 14 -12.39 -38.39 -22.60
CA MET A 14 -10.92 -38.24 -22.75
C MET A 14 -10.51 -36.87 -23.31
N VAL A 15 -11.33 -36.23 -24.14
CA VAL A 15 -11.04 -34.89 -24.66
C VAL A 15 -11.29 -33.80 -23.60
N LEU A 16 -12.24 -34.00 -22.68
CA LEU A 16 -12.47 -33.08 -21.54
C LEU A 16 -11.39 -33.17 -20.44
N ALA A 17 -10.58 -34.22 -20.40
CA ALA A 17 -9.47 -34.34 -19.44
C ALA A 17 -8.15 -33.74 -19.97
N LEU A 18 -8.12 -33.29 -21.23
CA LEU A 18 -6.93 -32.73 -21.88
C LEU A 18 -7.00 -31.22 -22.12
N ILE A 19 -8.08 -30.56 -21.69
CA ILE A 19 -8.08 -29.09 -21.60
C ILE A 19 -7.14 -28.73 -20.45
N PRO A 20 -6.12 -27.88 -20.66
CA PRO A 20 -5.38 -27.30 -19.56
C PRO A 20 -6.40 -26.71 -18.60
N THR A 21 -6.45 -27.20 -17.37
CA THR A 21 -7.05 -26.45 -16.28
C THR A 21 -6.15 -25.24 -16.09
N ALA A 22 -6.36 -24.21 -16.90
CA ALA A 22 -6.13 -22.85 -16.44
C ALA A 22 -7.08 -22.71 -15.25
N ALA A 23 -6.57 -23.07 -14.07
CA ALA A 23 -7.15 -22.57 -12.84
C ALA A 23 -7.09 -21.07 -13.00
N PHE A 24 -8.23 -20.44 -13.24
CA PHE A 24 -8.35 -19.01 -13.02
C PHE A 24 -8.04 -18.84 -11.53
N ALA A 25 -6.78 -18.50 -11.21
CA ALA A 25 -6.50 -17.85 -9.95
C ALA A 25 -7.46 -16.67 -9.92
N ALA A 26 -8.30 -16.60 -8.89
CA ALA A 26 -8.99 -15.35 -8.62
C ALA A 26 -7.88 -14.30 -8.52
N ASP A 27 -7.86 -13.32 -9.44
CA ASP A 27 -6.91 -12.22 -9.37
C ASP A 27 -7.01 -11.65 -7.95
N GLY A 28 -5.94 -11.78 -7.17
CA GLY A 28 -5.91 -11.22 -5.82
C GLY A 28 -6.05 -9.70 -5.90
N ASP A 29 -6.42 -9.08 -4.78
CA ASP A 29 -6.59 -7.63 -4.73
C ASP A 29 -5.33 -6.93 -5.28
N THR A 30 -5.51 -5.85 -6.04
CA THR A 30 -4.37 -5.11 -6.59
C THR A 30 -3.92 -4.05 -5.59
N ILE A 31 -2.62 -4.05 -5.29
CA ILE A 31 -1.98 -3.01 -4.48
C ILE A 31 -1.12 -2.12 -5.36
N HIS A 32 -1.04 -0.82 -5.02
CA HIS A 32 -0.11 0.09 -5.68
C HIS A 32 1.03 0.45 -4.74
N VAL A 33 2.27 0.33 -5.21
CA VAL A 33 3.48 0.57 -4.43
C VAL A 33 4.46 1.41 -5.26
N GLY A 34 4.75 2.64 -4.86
CA GLY A 34 5.63 3.56 -5.59
C GLY A 34 5.17 3.83 -7.03
N GLY A 35 3.86 3.83 -7.28
CA GLY A 35 3.27 3.98 -8.62
C GLY A 35 3.23 2.69 -9.47
N VAL A 36 3.72 1.56 -8.94
CA VAL A 36 3.64 0.25 -9.60
C VAL A 36 2.44 -0.53 -9.07
N ALA A 37 1.56 -0.99 -9.97
CA ALA A 37 0.47 -1.89 -9.62
C ALA A 37 1.00 -3.35 -9.52
N LEU A 38 0.71 -4.01 -8.40
CA LEU A 38 1.05 -5.41 -8.14
C LEU A 38 -0.24 -6.21 -7.95
N THR A 39 -0.44 -7.19 -8.82
CA THR A 39 -1.52 -8.17 -8.74
C THR A 39 -0.89 -9.53 -8.52
N GLY A 40 -1.18 -10.15 -7.38
CA GLY A 40 -0.58 -11.43 -6.98
C GLY A 40 -1.61 -12.28 -6.23
N SER A 41 -1.26 -13.53 -5.99
CA SER A 41 -2.05 -14.48 -5.21
C SER A 41 -1.14 -15.30 -4.29
N GLU A 42 -1.72 -16.09 -3.39
CA GLU A 42 -0.94 -16.96 -2.50
C GLU A 42 -0.11 -17.97 -3.31
N ALA A 43 -0.65 -18.49 -4.41
CA ALA A 43 0.02 -19.44 -5.29
C ALA A 43 1.05 -18.78 -6.21
N GLU A 44 0.77 -17.56 -6.66
CA GLU A 44 1.64 -16.79 -7.56
C GLU A 44 1.78 -15.35 -7.03
N PRO A 45 2.67 -15.11 -6.04
CA PRO A 45 2.89 -13.77 -5.51
C PRO A 45 3.56 -12.86 -6.54
N ALA A 46 3.23 -11.57 -6.49
CA ALA A 46 3.94 -10.54 -7.21
C ALA A 46 5.16 -10.07 -6.40
N TYR A 47 6.26 -9.76 -7.09
CA TYR A 47 7.51 -9.32 -6.48
C TYR A 47 7.98 -8.01 -7.09
N ALA A 48 8.58 -7.16 -6.27
CA ALA A 48 9.28 -5.96 -6.72
C ALA A 48 10.56 -5.72 -5.90
N LEU A 49 11.46 -4.96 -6.50
CA LEU A 49 12.70 -4.47 -5.91
C LEU A 49 12.60 -2.97 -5.68
N THR A 50 13.41 -2.49 -4.74
CA THR A 50 13.64 -1.06 -4.52
C THR A 50 15.12 -0.74 -4.66
N ASP A 51 15.44 0.42 -5.22
CA ASP A 51 16.81 0.92 -5.27
C ASP A 51 17.10 1.96 -4.18
N ASP A 52 18.36 2.40 -4.10
CA ASP A 52 18.81 3.41 -3.13
C ASP A 52 18.15 4.79 -3.33
N SER A 53 17.52 5.04 -4.49
CA SER A 53 16.78 6.27 -4.77
C SER A 53 15.32 6.20 -4.31
N GLY A 54 14.87 4.99 -3.96
CA GLY A 54 13.52 4.67 -3.50
C GLY A 54 12.52 4.41 -4.62
N SER A 55 13.00 4.05 -5.82
CA SER A 55 12.15 3.64 -6.95
C SER A 55 11.76 2.18 -6.86
N VAL A 56 10.55 1.85 -7.33
CA VAL A 56 10.00 0.48 -7.33
C VAL A 56 10.04 -0.08 -8.75
N THR A 57 10.53 -1.32 -8.92
CA THR A 57 10.51 -2.02 -10.22
C THR A 57 10.20 -3.51 -10.03
N THR A 58 9.48 -4.10 -10.99
CA THR A 58 9.25 -5.56 -11.06
C THR A 58 10.33 -6.27 -11.87
N GLU A 59 11.20 -5.52 -12.57
CA GLU A 59 12.25 -6.11 -13.39
C GLU A 59 13.29 -6.83 -12.52
N GLY A 60 13.50 -8.12 -12.78
CA GLY A 60 14.46 -8.94 -12.05
C GLY A 60 14.03 -9.36 -10.64
N ALA A 61 12.82 -8.99 -10.21
CA ALA A 61 12.26 -9.38 -8.92
C ALA A 61 11.75 -10.84 -8.95
N GLY A 62 11.89 -11.55 -7.82
CA GLY A 62 11.38 -12.91 -7.68
C GLY A 62 11.53 -13.44 -6.25
N GLU A 63 11.11 -14.70 -6.03
CA GLU A 63 11.08 -15.32 -4.71
C GLU A 63 12.43 -15.28 -3.96
N SER A 64 13.54 -15.42 -4.68
CA SER A 64 14.89 -15.38 -4.10
C SER A 64 15.49 -13.97 -3.98
N SER A 65 14.84 -12.95 -4.54
CA SER A 65 15.35 -11.58 -4.60
C SER A 65 14.19 -10.60 -4.72
N TYR A 66 13.74 -10.08 -3.58
CA TYR A 66 12.68 -9.10 -3.49
C TYR A 66 12.89 -8.15 -2.31
N ASN A 67 12.40 -6.92 -2.47
CA ASN A 67 12.17 -6.01 -1.36
C ASN A 67 10.68 -5.92 -1.01
N ILE A 68 9.82 -6.18 -1.99
CA ILE A 68 8.37 -6.12 -1.86
C ILE A 68 7.81 -7.44 -2.39
N ARG A 69 6.94 -8.09 -1.61
CA ARG A 69 6.16 -9.25 -2.04
C ARG A 69 4.69 -8.98 -1.75
N TRP A 70 3.82 -9.26 -2.72
CA TRP A 70 2.38 -9.18 -2.58
C TRP A 70 1.74 -10.51 -2.97
N ASP A 71 1.06 -11.15 -2.03
CA ASP A 71 0.40 -12.45 -2.25
C ASP A 71 -1.11 -12.35 -2.42
N GLY A 72 -1.63 -11.16 -2.74
CA GLY A 72 -3.06 -10.92 -2.86
C GLY A 72 -3.77 -10.63 -1.54
N SER A 73 -3.10 -10.74 -0.39
CA SER A 73 -3.65 -10.30 0.91
C SER A 73 -2.63 -9.62 1.81
N THR A 74 -1.37 -10.05 1.78
CA THR A 74 -0.29 -9.55 2.64
C THR A 74 0.83 -8.95 1.82
N LEU A 75 1.18 -7.71 2.16
CA LEU A 75 2.34 -7.00 1.67
C LEU A 75 3.52 -7.27 2.60
N THR A 76 4.50 -8.03 2.14
CA THR A 76 5.77 -8.17 2.85
C THR A 76 6.72 -7.08 2.39
N LEU A 77 7.22 -6.27 3.32
CA LEU A 77 8.28 -5.30 3.10
C LEU A 77 9.59 -5.84 3.69
N ASN A 78 10.60 -6.02 2.86
CA ASN A 78 11.89 -6.62 3.20
C ASN A 78 13.06 -5.71 2.76
N ASN A 79 13.53 -4.89 3.70
CA ASN A 79 14.54 -3.85 3.41
C ASN A 79 14.14 -2.93 2.24
N ALA A 80 12.84 -2.59 2.16
CA ALA A 80 12.29 -1.78 1.08
C ALA A 80 12.50 -0.28 1.33
N THR A 81 12.88 0.45 0.30
CA THR A 81 12.92 1.93 0.30
C THR A 81 11.96 2.43 -0.77
N ILE A 82 10.87 3.09 -0.38
CA ILE A 82 9.80 3.55 -1.27
C ILE A 82 9.62 5.05 -1.04
N THR A 83 10.29 5.87 -1.87
CA THR A 83 10.25 7.33 -1.74
C THR A 83 10.01 8.04 -3.08
N GLN A 84 9.82 7.27 -4.15
CA GLN A 84 9.53 7.75 -5.50
C GLN A 84 8.25 7.11 -6.02
N GLY A 85 7.59 7.84 -6.92
CA GLY A 85 6.32 7.43 -7.51
C GLY A 85 5.17 7.47 -6.51
N TYR A 86 3.96 7.49 -7.05
CA TYR A 86 2.75 7.49 -6.25
C TYR A 86 1.58 6.91 -7.04
N SER A 87 0.57 6.45 -6.33
CA SER A 87 -0.76 6.21 -6.88
C SER A 87 -1.67 7.39 -6.53
N GLN A 88 -2.60 7.69 -7.42
CA GLN A 88 -3.75 8.50 -7.04
C GLN A 88 -4.51 7.73 -5.95
N GLY A 89 -4.79 8.39 -4.83
CA GLY A 89 -5.70 7.87 -3.82
C GLY A 89 -7.10 7.72 -4.39
N TYR A 90 -7.97 7.04 -3.65
CA TYR A 90 -9.31 6.71 -4.14
C TYR A 90 -10.26 7.91 -4.15
N TYR A 91 -9.98 8.92 -3.30
CA TYR A 91 -10.63 10.23 -3.39
C TYR A 91 -9.87 11.16 -4.35
N ILE A 92 -10.63 11.98 -5.09
CA ILE A 92 -10.06 13.00 -5.98
C ILE A 92 -9.17 13.93 -5.15
N GLY A 93 -7.89 14.01 -5.49
CA GLY A 93 -6.92 14.91 -4.85
C GLY A 93 -6.07 14.29 -3.73
N ALA A 94 -6.11 12.97 -3.53
CA ALA A 94 -5.15 12.27 -2.68
C ALA A 94 -4.04 11.62 -3.50
N VAL A 95 -2.81 11.60 -2.97
CA VAL A 95 -1.68 10.86 -3.54
C VAL A 95 -0.96 10.06 -2.46
N THR A 96 -0.54 8.83 -2.75
CA THR A 96 0.09 7.98 -1.72
C THR A 96 1.23 7.14 -2.28
N ALA A 97 2.19 6.80 -1.43
CA ALA A 97 3.27 5.90 -1.83
C ALA A 97 2.81 4.43 -1.88
N ILE A 98 1.94 4.02 -0.96
CA ILE A 98 1.30 2.69 -0.96
C ILE A 98 -0.22 2.85 -0.80
N SER A 99 -1.02 2.29 -1.72
CA SER A 99 -2.49 2.22 -1.59
C SER A 99 -3.04 0.81 -1.78
N CYS A 100 -4.06 0.48 -1.00
CA CYS A 100 -4.92 -0.69 -1.19
C CYS A 100 -6.40 -0.29 -1.05
N GLY A 101 -7.26 -0.75 -1.95
CA GLY A 101 -8.71 -0.48 -1.91
C GLY A 101 -9.49 -1.39 -0.95
N THR A 102 -8.79 -2.29 -0.25
CA THR A 102 -9.35 -3.24 0.71
C THR A 102 -8.46 -3.28 1.95
N ASP A 103 -8.77 -4.17 2.90
CA ASP A 103 -7.94 -4.40 4.09
C ASP A 103 -6.49 -4.74 3.71
N LEU A 104 -5.54 -3.99 4.28
CA LEU A 104 -4.12 -4.14 4.01
C LEU A 104 -3.39 -4.79 5.19
N LYS A 105 -2.86 -6.00 4.99
CA LYS A 105 -1.91 -6.62 5.92
C LYS A 105 -0.49 -6.32 5.48
N ILE A 106 0.35 -5.93 6.43
CA ILE A 106 1.77 -5.63 6.21
C ILE A 106 2.62 -6.50 7.14
N GLU A 107 3.57 -7.21 6.56
CA GLU A 107 4.59 -7.95 7.28
C GLU A 107 5.95 -7.27 7.10
N LEU A 108 6.58 -6.90 8.22
CA LEU A 108 7.86 -6.20 8.24
C LEU A 108 9.02 -7.16 8.44
N VAL A 109 9.94 -7.14 7.49
CA VAL A 109 11.24 -7.82 7.52
C VAL A 109 12.34 -6.77 7.29
N GLY A 110 13.42 -6.84 8.06
CA GLY A 110 14.53 -5.89 7.92
C GLY A 110 14.14 -4.45 8.22
N SER A 111 14.76 -3.49 7.52
CA SER A 111 14.55 -2.05 7.74
C SER A 111 13.87 -1.40 6.55
N ASN A 112 12.64 -0.94 6.71
CA ASN A 112 11.82 -0.42 5.61
C ASN A 112 11.57 1.08 5.76
N THR A 113 11.64 1.81 4.66
CA THR A 113 11.36 3.26 4.59
C THR A 113 10.28 3.51 3.54
N VAL A 114 9.25 4.27 3.90
CA VAL A 114 8.17 4.70 3.00
C VAL A 114 7.94 6.21 3.17
N LYS A 115 7.95 6.98 2.08
CA LYS A 115 7.65 8.41 2.09
C LYS A 115 6.58 8.75 1.06
N GLY A 116 5.49 9.36 1.52
CA GLY A 116 4.45 9.92 0.68
C GLY A 116 4.98 11.03 -0.24
N PRO A 117 4.40 11.20 -1.44
CA PRO A 117 4.86 12.20 -2.40
C PRO A 117 4.66 13.61 -1.85
N ALA A 118 5.66 14.49 -2.05
CA ALA A 118 5.56 15.89 -1.66
C ALA A 118 4.56 16.64 -2.55
N LEU A 119 3.83 17.59 -1.97
CA LEU A 119 2.87 18.43 -2.67
C LEU A 119 3.49 19.81 -2.90
N THR A 120 3.89 20.07 -4.15
CA THR A 120 4.54 21.31 -4.58
C THR A 120 3.76 22.09 -5.64
N ASP A 121 2.80 21.44 -6.31
CA ASP A 121 1.99 21.98 -7.41
C ASP A 121 0.49 21.70 -7.15
N GLU A 122 -0.39 22.31 -7.96
CA GLU A 122 -1.84 22.21 -7.77
C GLU A 122 -2.42 20.85 -8.21
N GLY A 123 -3.41 20.35 -7.47
CA GLY A 123 -4.23 19.19 -7.86
C GLY A 123 -4.41 18.10 -6.80
N ALA A 124 -3.64 18.14 -5.70
CA ALA A 124 -3.81 17.25 -4.57
C ALA A 124 -3.75 18.03 -3.24
N ALA A 125 -4.63 17.66 -2.30
CA ALA A 125 -4.75 18.25 -0.97
C ALA A 125 -4.34 17.26 0.13
N GLU A 126 -4.22 15.97 -0.20
CA GLU A 126 -3.86 14.92 0.74
C GLU A 126 -2.65 14.10 0.23
N THR A 127 -1.71 13.83 1.13
CA THR A 127 -0.59 12.93 0.87
C THR A 127 -0.37 11.93 1.99
N SER A 128 -0.19 10.66 1.63
CA SER A 128 -0.01 9.58 2.59
C SER A 128 1.25 8.75 2.28
N GLY A 129 1.90 8.24 3.32
CA GLY A 129 2.91 7.19 3.17
C GLY A 129 2.24 5.88 2.79
N ILE A 130 1.31 5.42 3.62
CA ILE A 130 0.51 4.20 3.38
C ILE A 130 -0.95 4.51 3.64
N TYR A 131 -1.79 4.12 2.69
CA TYR A 131 -3.25 4.27 2.74
C TYR A 131 -3.96 2.94 2.46
N SER A 132 -5.05 2.70 3.18
CA SER A 132 -6.03 1.66 2.87
C SER A 132 -7.43 2.22 3.05
N GLU A 133 -8.34 1.93 2.10
CA GLU A 133 -9.78 2.16 2.30
C GLU A 133 -10.34 1.29 3.43
N GLY A 134 -9.77 0.10 3.62
CA GLY A 134 -10.10 -0.78 4.73
C GLY A 134 -9.17 -0.59 5.93
N SER A 135 -9.08 -1.65 6.73
CA SER A 135 -8.20 -1.69 7.89
C SER A 135 -6.75 -1.98 7.52
N ILE A 136 -5.80 -1.37 8.22
CA ILE A 136 -4.37 -1.68 8.13
C ILE A 136 -3.98 -2.56 9.33
N THR A 137 -3.35 -3.71 9.06
CA THR A 137 -2.73 -4.55 10.10
C THR A 137 -1.23 -4.69 9.85
N ILE A 138 -0.41 -4.27 10.81
CA ILE A 138 1.05 -4.35 10.74
C ILE A 138 1.57 -5.39 11.74
N SER A 139 2.48 -6.23 11.26
CA SER A 139 3.17 -7.25 12.06
C SER A 139 4.58 -7.49 11.54
N GLY A 140 5.29 -8.44 12.15
CA GLY A 140 6.63 -8.85 11.77
C GLY A 140 7.69 -8.48 12.81
N THR A 141 8.95 -8.63 12.43
CA THR A 141 10.10 -8.38 13.31
C THR A 141 10.93 -7.18 12.87
N GLY A 142 10.67 -6.65 11.67
CA GLY A 142 11.37 -5.52 11.08
C GLY A 142 10.95 -4.16 11.62
N THR A 143 11.50 -3.13 10.98
CA THR A 143 11.20 -1.72 11.22
C THR A 143 10.50 -1.12 10.00
N LEU A 144 9.59 -0.19 10.26
CA LEU A 144 8.94 0.67 9.27
C LEU A 144 9.11 2.12 9.71
N ASP A 145 9.90 2.89 8.95
CA ASP A 145 9.91 4.34 8.99
C ASP A 145 8.98 4.85 7.89
N VAL A 146 7.81 5.35 8.26
CA VAL A 146 6.79 5.83 7.33
C VAL A 146 6.49 7.31 7.55
N ARG A 147 6.47 8.09 6.48
CA ARG A 147 6.17 9.52 6.53
C ARG A 147 5.18 9.93 5.46
N GLY A 148 4.24 10.82 5.78
CA GLY A 148 3.48 11.56 4.79
C GLY A 148 4.35 12.49 3.94
N GLY A 149 3.83 12.96 2.82
CA GLY A 149 4.53 13.96 2.00
C GLY A 149 4.55 15.34 2.66
N ASP A 150 5.63 16.09 2.42
CA ASP A 150 5.70 17.49 2.84
C ASP A 150 4.85 18.36 1.88
N ILE A 151 4.14 19.35 2.40
CA ILE A 151 3.21 20.22 1.66
C ILE A 151 3.73 21.65 1.77
N THR A 152 4.02 22.31 0.64
CA THR A 152 4.66 23.65 0.67
C THR A 152 3.89 24.74 -0.05
N LYS A 153 2.79 24.41 -0.74
CA LYS A 153 2.02 25.37 -1.53
C LYS A 153 0.57 24.91 -1.69
N THR A 154 -0.36 25.71 -1.18
CA THR A 154 -1.81 25.43 -1.27
C THR A 154 -2.54 26.69 -1.74
N THR A 155 -2.30 27.13 -2.98
CA THR A 155 -3.23 28.06 -3.62
C THR A 155 -4.37 27.23 -4.18
N GLY A 156 -5.55 27.27 -3.55
CA GLY A 156 -6.76 26.61 -4.08
C GLY A 156 -7.58 25.84 -3.04
N ASP A 157 -6.94 25.10 -2.14
CA ASP A 157 -7.63 24.20 -1.20
C ASP A 157 -7.71 24.76 0.22
N GLU A 158 -8.90 24.71 0.82
CA GLU A 158 -9.19 25.22 2.17
C GLU A 158 -8.72 24.26 3.29
N PHE A 159 -8.36 23.02 2.94
CA PHE A 159 -7.89 22.01 3.89
C PHE A 159 -6.87 21.07 3.27
N VAL A 160 -5.71 20.91 3.91
CA VAL A 160 -4.66 19.97 3.47
C VAL A 160 -4.24 18.99 4.55
N GLN A 161 -3.86 17.78 4.14
CA GLN A 161 -3.67 16.65 5.03
C GLN A 161 -2.40 15.86 4.67
N SER A 162 -1.58 15.52 5.66
CA SER A 162 -0.40 14.68 5.48
C SER A 162 -0.35 13.56 6.52
N TYR A 163 -0.31 12.31 6.05
CA TYR A 163 -0.39 11.13 6.91
C TYR A 163 0.79 10.17 6.73
N GLY A 164 1.34 9.68 7.83
CA GLY A 164 2.23 8.52 7.77
C GLY A 164 1.45 7.26 7.37
N LEU A 165 0.52 6.85 8.25
CA LEU A 165 -0.43 5.77 8.05
C LEU A 165 -1.86 6.32 8.09
N TYR A 166 -2.66 5.97 7.09
CA TYR A 166 -4.07 6.35 7.02
C TYR A 166 -4.97 5.17 6.65
N SER A 167 -6.00 4.93 7.46
CA SER A 167 -7.06 3.94 7.23
C SER A 167 -8.40 4.67 7.18
N GLY A 168 -9.06 4.64 6.02
CA GLY A 168 -10.34 5.29 5.76
C GLY A 168 -11.56 4.40 6.03
N GLU A 169 -12.76 4.88 5.69
CA GLU A 169 -14.04 4.15 5.71
C GLU A 169 -14.32 3.34 7.00
N GLU A 170 -14.16 3.96 8.17
CA GLU A 170 -14.28 3.30 9.49
C GLU A 170 -13.24 2.19 9.75
N GLY A 171 -12.21 2.11 8.90
CA GLY A 171 -11.10 1.18 8.98
C GLY A 171 -10.25 1.38 10.23
N ASN A 172 -9.72 0.27 10.74
CA ASN A 172 -8.88 0.25 11.93
C ASN A 172 -7.40 0.19 11.55
N ILE A 173 -6.54 0.76 12.39
CA ILE A 173 -5.10 0.50 12.35
C ILE A 173 -4.73 -0.39 13.52
N THR A 174 -4.24 -1.60 13.23
CA THR A 174 -3.74 -2.54 14.24
C THR A 174 -2.24 -2.77 14.07
N ILE A 175 -1.45 -2.50 15.12
CA ILE A 175 -0.01 -2.80 15.16
C ILE A 175 0.22 -3.91 16.18
N SER A 176 0.59 -5.09 15.68
CA SER A 176 0.74 -6.31 16.50
C SER A 176 2.17 -6.59 16.94
N SER A 177 3.16 -6.18 16.14
CA SER A 177 4.59 -6.36 16.42
C SER A 177 5.45 -5.47 15.52
N GLY A 178 6.78 -5.58 15.64
CA GLY A 178 7.75 -4.78 14.90
C GLY A 178 8.06 -3.43 15.54
N THR A 179 8.83 -2.60 14.83
CA THR A 179 9.05 -1.19 15.18
C THR A 179 8.43 -0.31 14.11
N VAL A 180 7.49 0.56 14.48
CA VAL A 180 6.81 1.48 13.56
C VAL A 180 7.09 2.90 14.00
N ASN A 181 7.77 3.68 13.17
CA ASN A 181 7.92 5.11 13.35
C ASN A 181 7.12 5.81 12.24
N ALA A 182 5.97 6.36 12.61
CA ALA A 182 5.01 6.95 11.68
C ALA A 182 4.91 8.46 11.87
N PHE A 183 5.11 9.22 10.80
CA PHE A 183 5.17 10.68 10.86
C PHE A 183 4.27 11.32 9.81
N GLY A 184 3.58 12.39 10.17
CA GLY A 184 3.04 13.31 9.18
C GLY A 184 4.17 14.09 8.49
N GLY A 185 3.93 14.59 7.29
CA GLY A 185 4.84 15.51 6.60
C GLY A 185 4.73 16.94 7.13
N ASP A 186 5.74 17.76 6.84
CA ASP A 186 5.74 19.17 7.23
C ASP A 186 4.84 19.96 6.28
N ILE A 187 4.06 20.90 6.80
CA ILE A 187 3.09 21.69 6.06
C ILE A 187 3.43 23.18 6.23
N GLY A 188 3.75 23.86 5.12
CA GLY A 188 4.02 25.29 5.08
C GLY A 188 3.09 26.02 4.10
N THR A 189 2.79 27.29 4.41
CA THR A 189 2.03 28.23 3.55
C THR A 189 0.61 27.76 3.24
N ILE A 190 -0.27 27.86 4.24
CA ILE A 190 -1.68 27.47 4.11
C ILE A 190 -2.60 28.69 4.02
N ASN A 191 -3.50 28.68 3.04
CA ASN A 191 -4.70 29.54 3.02
C ASN A 191 -5.89 28.69 3.50
N GLY A 192 -5.88 28.28 4.77
CA GLY A 192 -6.90 27.37 5.28
C GLY A 192 -6.48 26.57 6.50
N SER A 193 -7.10 25.41 6.66
CA SER A 193 -6.81 24.45 7.73
C SER A 193 -5.76 23.43 7.26
N ALA A 194 -5.02 22.85 8.21
CA ALA A 194 -4.05 21.80 7.91
C ALA A 194 -4.06 20.73 9.01
N SER A 195 -3.82 19.48 8.60
CA SER A 195 -3.64 18.36 9.50
C SER A 195 -2.41 17.56 9.11
N SER A 196 -1.57 17.24 10.08
CA SER A 196 -0.42 16.37 9.88
C SER A 196 -0.37 15.35 11.00
N SER A 197 -0.47 14.06 10.66
CA SER A 197 -0.56 12.98 11.64
C SER A 197 0.30 11.79 11.26
N GLY A 198 0.98 11.21 12.25
CA GLY A 198 1.73 9.97 12.04
C GLY A 198 0.82 8.78 11.74
N ILE A 199 -0.23 8.60 12.54
CA ILE A 199 -1.21 7.52 12.43
C ILE A 199 -2.61 8.14 12.50
N SER A 200 -3.45 7.87 11.51
CA SER A 200 -4.84 8.31 11.46
C SER A 200 -5.73 7.14 11.02
N ALA A 201 -6.76 6.84 11.79
CA ALA A 201 -7.75 5.81 11.47
C ALA A 201 -9.14 6.41 11.68
N ASP A 202 -10.06 6.19 10.74
CA ASP A 202 -11.46 6.58 10.90
C ASP A 202 -12.16 5.71 11.97
N GLY A 203 -11.71 4.47 12.12
CA GLY A 203 -12.10 3.57 13.21
C GLY A 203 -11.17 3.68 14.43
N ALA A 204 -10.70 2.52 14.91
CA ALA A 204 -9.83 2.43 16.08
C ALA A 204 -8.35 2.30 15.69
N THR A 205 -7.47 2.87 16.52
CA THR A 205 -6.05 2.51 16.55
C THR A 205 -5.78 1.56 17.71
N VAL A 206 -5.32 0.35 17.41
CA VAL A 206 -5.05 -0.70 18.40
C VAL A 206 -3.59 -1.12 18.33
N ILE A 207 -2.86 -0.96 19.42
CA ILE A 207 -1.47 -1.41 19.53
C ILE A 207 -1.45 -2.57 20.52
N THR A 208 -1.25 -3.79 20.02
CA THR A 208 -1.21 -5.01 20.84
C THR A 208 0.23 -5.46 21.14
N GLY A 209 1.21 -4.95 20.39
CA GLY A 209 2.62 -5.23 20.61
C GLY A 209 3.55 -4.35 19.76
N GLY A 210 4.86 -4.61 19.87
CA GLY A 210 5.89 -3.85 19.17
C GLY A 210 6.28 -2.53 19.84
N LYS A 211 7.02 -1.69 19.11
CA LYS A 211 7.39 -0.33 19.50
C LYS A 211 6.80 0.64 18.47
N VAL A 212 6.04 1.63 18.94
CA VAL A 212 5.41 2.63 18.07
C VAL A 212 5.86 4.03 18.46
N THR A 213 6.33 4.79 17.49
CA THR A 213 6.52 6.24 17.56
C THR A 213 5.59 6.88 16.56
N ALA A 214 4.73 7.81 16.99
CA ALA A 214 3.83 8.52 16.09
C ALA A 214 3.83 10.02 16.40
N ALA A 215 3.98 10.85 15.37
CA ALA A 215 3.89 12.31 15.50
C ALA A 215 3.42 12.97 14.21
N GLY A 216 2.78 14.13 14.30
CA GLY A 216 2.58 15.02 13.16
C GLY A 216 3.89 15.68 12.73
N GLY A 217 3.91 16.22 11.52
CA GLY A 217 4.94 17.14 11.05
C GLY A 217 4.70 18.58 11.54
N GLU A 218 5.66 19.46 11.25
CA GLU A 218 5.55 20.88 11.60
C GLU A 218 4.52 21.58 10.71
N ILE A 219 3.60 22.36 11.29
CA ILE A 219 2.65 23.19 10.55
C ILE A 219 3.04 24.65 10.74
N THR A 220 3.47 25.29 9.65
CA THR A 220 3.82 26.72 9.63
C THR A 220 2.79 27.51 8.82
N ASN A 221 2.03 28.36 9.52
CA ASN A 221 1.10 29.28 8.88
C ASN A 221 1.75 30.65 8.66
N ASN A 222 2.06 30.96 7.40
CA ASN A 222 2.69 32.23 7.00
C ASN A 222 1.66 33.30 6.58
N SER A 223 0.37 33.11 6.87
CA SER A 223 -0.67 34.15 6.62
C SER A 223 -0.56 35.28 7.65
N GLY A 224 0.34 36.22 7.38
CA GLY A 224 0.40 37.54 8.00
C GLY A 224 -0.14 38.63 7.09
#